data_AF-A0A450TV84-F1
#
_entry.id   AF-A0A450TV84-F1
#
_cell.length_a   1.000
_cell.length_b   1.000
_cell.length_c   1.000
_cell.angle_alpha   90.00
_cell.angle_beta   90.00
_cell.angle_gamma   90.00
#
_symmetry.space_group_name_H-M   'P 1'
#
loop_
_entity.id
_entity.type
_entity.pdbx_description
1 polymer ?
#
loop_
_entity_poly.entity_id
_entity_poly.type
_entity_poly.pdbx_seq_one_letter_code
_entity_poly.pdbx_strand_id
1 'polypeptide(L)'
;MAIDEQHLEEIGVYVRTHIADWLAEQSLAKPPVVYEIELRERMVRIEEELGHQRELMKQGFELMERRFEQVDKRFEQVDKRFEQMDKRFEVMQKQMDARFERVDKRFEAMDKHFEAMQVQMDKRFEQMDKRFEAMDKRFEAMQVQMDKRFEAMDRRFEVMQKQMDARFGQVDKRFDAMQEQMDKRFEAMQGHMDKRFEAMDKRFDALARRIDRFMFWSFGITASTALIVITVFRAWPV
;
A
#
# COMPACT_ATOMS: atom_id res chain seq x y z
N MET A 1 12.59 -154.43 -47.28
CA MET A 1 11.18 -154.66 -46.94
C MET A 1 10.36 -153.98 -48.02
N ALA A 2 9.78 -154.76 -48.94
CA ALA A 2 8.83 -154.22 -49.91
C ALA A 2 7.51 -154.04 -49.16
N ILE A 3 6.97 -152.81 -49.16
CA ILE A 3 5.64 -152.52 -48.63
C ILE A 3 4.66 -153.22 -49.57
N ASP A 4 3.81 -154.11 -49.05
CA ASP A 4 2.77 -154.75 -49.86
C ASP A 4 1.56 -153.82 -50.08
N GLU A 5 0.69 -154.20 -51.01
CA GLU A 5 -0.48 -153.42 -51.41
C GLU A 5 -1.52 -153.24 -50.27
N GLN A 6 -1.58 -154.19 -49.35
CA GLN A 6 -2.43 -154.22 -48.16
C GLN A 6 -1.98 -153.17 -47.12
N HIS A 7 -0.68 -152.99 -46.95
CA HIS A 7 -0.13 -151.93 -46.09
C HIS A 7 -0.44 -150.51 -46.65
N LEU A 8 -0.50 -150.36 -47.97
CA LEU A 8 -0.90 -149.09 -48.59
C LEU A 8 -2.40 -148.82 -48.41
N GLU A 9 -3.25 -149.84 -48.44
CA GLU A 9 -4.67 -149.69 -48.10
C GLU A 9 -4.88 -149.30 -46.64
N GLU A 10 -4.18 -149.94 -45.69
CA GLU A 10 -4.30 -149.61 -44.27
C GLU A 10 -3.87 -148.16 -43.99
N ILE A 11 -2.77 -147.70 -44.59
CA ILE A 11 -2.35 -146.30 -44.49
C ILE A 11 -3.39 -145.38 -45.14
N GLY A 12 -3.95 -145.76 -46.30
CA GLY A 12 -4.97 -144.97 -46.99
C GLY A 12 -6.28 -144.85 -46.21
N VAL A 13 -6.68 -145.89 -45.48
CA VAL A 13 -7.84 -145.87 -44.57
C VAL A 13 -7.52 -145.04 -43.33
N TYR A 14 -6.35 -145.25 -42.72
CA TYR A 14 -5.94 -144.48 -41.54
C TYR A 14 -5.90 -142.98 -41.83
N VAL A 15 -5.26 -142.58 -42.93
CA VAL A 15 -5.19 -141.17 -43.36
C VAL A 15 -6.59 -140.64 -43.65
N ARG A 16 -7.44 -141.34 -44.41
CA ARG A 16 -8.81 -140.87 -44.68
C ARG A 16 -9.66 -140.70 -43.43
N THR A 17 -9.45 -141.55 -42.43
CA THR A 17 -10.21 -141.50 -41.17
C THR A 17 -9.74 -140.35 -40.29
N HIS A 18 -8.45 -140.03 -40.29
CA HIS A 18 -7.86 -139.01 -39.41
C HIS A 18 -7.58 -137.66 -40.09
N ILE A 19 -7.70 -137.55 -41.43
CA ILE A 19 -7.43 -136.30 -42.15
C ILE A 19 -8.42 -135.19 -41.80
N ALA A 20 -9.67 -135.53 -41.48
CA ALA A 20 -10.67 -134.56 -41.04
C ALA A 20 -10.30 -133.96 -39.68
N ASP A 21 -9.83 -134.79 -38.75
CA ASP A 21 -9.39 -134.37 -37.42
C ASP A 21 -8.08 -133.56 -37.50
N TRP A 22 -7.11 -134.00 -38.33
CA TRP A 22 -5.88 -133.24 -38.57
C TRP A 22 -6.13 -131.88 -39.22
N LEU A 23 -7.08 -131.79 -40.17
CA LEU A 23 -7.46 -130.51 -40.76
C LEU A 23 -8.19 -129.61 -39.75
N ALA A 24 -9.00 -130.17 -38.86
CA ALA A 24 -9.66 -129.41 -37.80
C ALA A 24 -8.70 -128.90 -36.72
N GLU A 25 -7.70 -129.71 -36.34
CA GLU A 25 -6.66 -129.34 -35.38
C GLU A 25 -5.68 -128.30 -35.97
N GLN A 26 -5.34 -128.41 -37.25
CA GLN A 26 -4.46 -127.46 -37.94
C GLN A 26 -5.21 -126.16 -38.31
N SER A 27 -6.53 -126.21 -38.49
CA SER A 27 -7.38 -125.01 -38.58
C SER A 27 -7.62 -124.43 -37.18
N LEU A 28 -6.56 -123.92 -36.55
CA LEU A 28 -6.64 -122.95 -35.44
C LEU A 28 -7.31 -121.61 -35.84
N ALA A 29 -7.93 -121.57 -37.02
CA ALA A 29 -8.77 -120.49 -37.51
C ALA A 29 -10.24 -120.94 -37.39
N LYS A 30 -11.02 -120.18 -36.61
CA LYS A 30 -12.48 -120.30 -36.50
C LYS A 30 -13.13 -120.52 -37.90
N PRO A 31 -14.27 -121.24 -38.01
CA PRO A 31 -14.91 -121.49 -39.31
C PRO A 31 -15.05 -120.20 -40.15
N PRO A 32 -14.88 -120.22 -41.49
CA PRO A 32 -14.85 -119.01 -42.32
C PRO A 32 -15.99 -118.01 -42.08
N VAL A 33 -17.20 -118.53 -41.80
CA VAL A 33 -18.39 -117.73 -41.49
C VAL A 33 -18.25 -116.92 -40.18
N VAL A 34 -17.54 -117.44 -39.18
CA VAL A 34 -17.30 -116.76 -37.90
C VAL A 34 -16.34 -115.58 -38.06
N TYR A 35 -15.33 -115.69 -38.94
CA TYR A 35 -14.47 -114.56 -39.29
C TYR A 35 -15.23 -113.44 -40.01
N GLU A 36 -16.12 -113.78 -40.94
CA GLU A 36 -16.95 -112.78 -41.63
C GLU A 36 -17.88 -112.03 -40.67
N ILE A 37 -18.44 -112.72 -39.66
CA ILE A 37 -19.27 -112.11 -38.63
C ILE A 37 -18.44 -111.17 -37.74
N GLU A 38 -17.29 -111.63 -37.23
CA GLU A 38 -16.41 -110.79 -36.39
C GLU A 38 -15.87 -109.55 -37.14
N LEU A 39 -15.57 -109.68 -38.43
CA LEU A 39 -15.15 -108.55 -39.26
C LEU A 39 -16.30 -107.56 -39.49
N ARG A 40 -17.53 -108.04 -39.73
CA ARG A 40 -18.72 -107.18 -39.85
C ARG A 40 -19.03 -106.46 -38.54
N GLU A 41 -18.92 -107.13 -37.40
CA GLU A 41 -19.10 -106.50 -36.08
C GLU A 41 -18.05 -105.40 -35.81
N ARG A 42 -16.78 -105.65 -36.17
CA ARG A 42 -15.73 -104.62 -36.11
C ARG A 42 -16.00 -103.46 -37.06
N MET A 43 -16.49 -103.72 -38.27
CA MET A 43 -16.87 -102.66 -39.22
C MET A 43 -18.01 -101.80 -38.66
N VAL A 44 -19.07 -102.43 -38.13
CA VAL A 44 -20.19 -101.70 -37.52
C VAL A 44 -19.70 -100.84 -36.34
N ARG A 45 -18.86 -101.38 -35.46
CA ARG A 45 -18.28 -100.61 -34.35
C ARG A 45 -17.43 -99.44 -34.83
N ILE A 46 -16.62 -99.63 -35.86
CA ILE A 46 -15.82 -98.55 -36.47
C ILE A 46 -16.72 -97.49 -37.11
N GLU A 47 -17.79 -97.89 -37.81
CA GLU A 47 -18.77 -96.96 -38.38
C GLU A 47 -19.51 -96.16 -37.30
N GLU A 48 -19.88 -96.80 -36.19
CA GLU A 48 -20.46 -96.16 -35.02
C GLU A 48 -19.48 -95.17 -34.36
N GLU A 49 -18.21 -95.56 -34.17
CA GLU A 49 -17.16 -94.68 -33.64
C GLU A 49 -16.87 -93.50 -34.57
N LEU A 50 -16.81 -93.72 -35.89
CA LEU A 50 -16.66 -92.66 -36.89
C LEU A 50 -17.89 -91.73 -36.90
N GLY A 51 -19.08 -92.29 -36.73
CA GLY A 51 -20.32 -91.54 -36.55
C GLY A 51 -20.28 -90.66 -35.31
N HIS A 52 -19.86 -91.23 -34.17
CA HIS A 52 -19.70 -90.51 -32.90
C HIS A 52 -18.64 -89.41 -32.99
N GLN A 53 -17.48 -89.69 -33.60
CA GLN A 53 -16.43 -88.69 -33.84
C GLN A 53 -16.91 -87.55 -34.73
N ARG A 54 -17.68 -87.85 -35.79
CA ARG A 54 -18.29 -86.82 -36.65
C ARG A 54 -19.25 -85.94 -35.87
N GLU A 55 -20.03 -86.52 -34.95
CA GLU A 55 -20.97 -85.78 -34.12
C GLU A 55 -20.24 -84.89 -33.08
N LEU A 56 -19.22 -85.42 -32.40
CA LEU A 56 -18.35 -84.62 -31.52
C LEU A 56 -17.68 -83.47 -32.28
N MET A 57 -17.24 -83.72 -33.52
CA MET A 57 -16.64 -82.70 -34.36
C MET A 57 -17.64 -81.60 -34.73
N LYS A 58 -18.89 -81.94 -35.08
CA LYS A 58 -19.96 -80.95 -35.32
C LYS A 58 -20.22 -80.10 -34.09
N GLN A 59 -20.36 -80.73 -32.92
CA GLN A 59 -20.56 -80.01 -31.65
C GLN A 59 -19.37 -79.09 -31.33
N GLY A 60 -18.14 -79.53 -31.62
CA GLY A 60 -16.93 -78.71 -31.50
C GLY A 60 -16.97 -77.49 -32.42
N PHE A 61 -17.40 -77.65 -33.67
CA PHE A 61 -17.55 -76.54 -34.62
C PHE A 61 -18.66 -75.58 -34.20
N GLU A 62 -19.82 -76.06 -33.75
CA GLU A 62 -20.90 -75.20 -33.25
C GLU A 62 -20.46 -74.38 -32.02
N LEU A 63 -19.71 -75.00 -31.10
CA LEU A 63 -19.17 -74.29 -29.94
C LEU A 63 -18.15 -73.22 -30.37
N MET A 64 -17.33 -73.54 -31.38
CA MET A 64 -16.34 -72.62 -31.94
C MET A 64 -17.02 -71.43 -32.63
N GLU A 65 -18.05 -71.67 -33.44
CA GLU A 65 -18.83 -70.63 -34.12
C GLU A 65 -19.48 -69.67 -33.09
N ARG A 66 -20.10 -70.21 -32.04
CA ARG A 66 -20.64 -69.40 -30.93
C ARG A 66 -19.56 -68.56 -30.23
N ARG A 67 -18.36 -69.11 -30.06
CA ARG A 67 -17.23 -68.36 -29.47
C ARG A 67 -16.76 -67.24 -30.40
N PHE A 68 -16.70 -67.50 -31.71
CA PHE A 68 -16.35 -66.47 -32.70
C PHE A 68 -17.37 -65.34 -32.71
N GLU A 69 -18.68 -65.65 -32.74
CA GLU A 69 -19.71 -64.62 -32.64
C GLU A 69 -19.59 -63.78 -31.36
N GLN A 70 -19.23 -64.40 -30.24
CA GLN A 70 -19.01 -63.69 -28.98
C GLN A 70 -17.77 -62.77 -29.05
N VAL A 71 -16.72 -63.22 -29.73
CA VAL A 71 -15.50 -62.45 -29.95
C VAL A 71 -15.79 -61.25 -30.87
N ASP A 72 -16.52 -61.43 -31.96
CA ASP A 72 -16.92 -60.34 -32.87
C ASP A 72 -17.74 -59.28 -32.13
N LYS A 73 -18.72 -59.70 -31.32
CA LYS A 73 -19.49 -58.77 -30.47
C LYS A 73 -18.60 -58.01 -29.48
N ARG A 74 -17.53 -58.61 -28.96
CA ARG A 74 -16.58 -57.92 -28.09
C ARG A 74 -15.74 -56.91 -28.87
N PHE A 75 -15.31 -57.25 -30.08
CA PHE A 75 -14.57 -56.32 -30.94
C PHE A 75 -15.43 -55.11 -31.31
N GLU A 76 -16.69 -55.29 -31.71
CA GLU A 76 -17.60 -54.17 -31.97
C GLU A 76 -17.79 -53.26 -30.75
N GLN A 77 -17.83 -53.84 -29.54
CA GLN A 77 -17.92 -53.05 -28.30
C GLN A 77 -16.64 -52.27 -28.02
N VAL A 78 -15.48 -52.85 -28.34
CA VAL A 78 -14.17 -52.20 -28.19
C VAL A 78 -14.06 -51.05 -29.18
N ASP A 79 -14.44 -51.23 -30.44
CA ASP A 79 -14.42 -50.17 -31.46
C ASP A 79 -15.32 -48.99 -31.05
N LYS A 80 -16.54 -49.29 -30.58
CA LYS A 80 -17.44 -48.25 -30.04
C LYS A 80 -16.84 -47.49 -28.85
N ARG A 81 -16.06 -48.16 -28.00
CA ARG A 81 -15.37 -47.50 -26.88
C ARG A 81 -14.23 -46.62 -27.36
N PHE A 82 -13.47 -47.05 -28.38
CA PHE A 82 -12.42 -46.24 -28.98
C PHE A 82 -13.00 -44.98 -29.65
N GLU A 83 -14.06 -45.10 -30.44
CA GLU A 83 -14.72 -43.94 -31.03
C GLU A 83 -15.23 -42.94 -29.97
N GLN A 84 -15.72 -43.45 -28.83
CA GLN A 84 -16.13 -42.60 -27.71
C GLN A 84 -14.94 -41.92 -27.03
N MET A 85 -13.80 -42.62 -26.90
CA MET A 85 -12.57 -42.03 -26.38
C MET A 85 -12.07 -40.92 -27.30
N ASP A 86 -12.02 -41.15 -28.61
CA ASP A 86 -11.56 -40.16 -29.58
C ASP A 86 -12.41 -38.89 -29.52
N LYS A 87 -13.74 -39.04 -29.48
CA LYS A 87 -14.65 -37.90 -29.29
C LYS A 87 -14.40 -37.14 -27.99
N ARG A 88 -14.12 -37.85 -26.88
CA ARG A 88 -13.79 -37.22 -25.60
C ARG A 88 -12.46 -36.48 -25.67
N PHE A 89 -11.45 -37.05 -26.33
CA PHE A 89 -10.17 -36.40 -26.53
C PHE A 89 -10.29 -35.14 -27.38
N GLU A 90 -11.03 -35.18 -28.49
CA GLU A 90 -11.29 -33.99 -29.31
C GLU A 90 -11.99 -32.88 -28.51
N VAL A 91 -13.00 -33.23 -27.72
CA VAL A 91 -13.70 -32.25 -26.86
C VAL A 91 -12.77 -31.68 -25.82
N MET A 92 -11.96 -32.52 -25.17
CA MET A 92 -10.98 -32.08 -24.17
C MET A 92 -9.94 -31.14 -24.79
N GLN A 93 -9.41 -31.47 -25.96
CA GLN A 93 -8.44 -30.64 -26.67
C GLN A 93 -9.04 -29.27 -27.01
N LYS A 94 -10.23 -29.24 -27.61
CA LYS A 94 -10.94 -27.97 -27.90
C LYS A 94 -11.19 -27.14 -26.65
N GLN A 95 -11.54 -27.78 -25.53
CA GLN A 95 -11.73 -27.08 -24.25
C GLN A 95 -10.41 -26.54 -23.68
N MET A 96 -9.31 -27.27 -23.81
CA MET A 96 -7.98 -26.78 -23.42
C MET A 96 -7.56 -25.60 -24.27
N ASP A 97 -7.67 -25.69 -25.59
CA ASP A 97 -7.32 -24.61 -26.53
C ASP A 97 -8.14 -23.34 -26.21
N ALA A 98 -9.46 -23.47 -26.05
CA ALA A 98 -10.32 -22.34 -25.68
C ALA A 98 -9.98 -21.75 -24.29
N ARG A 99 -9.54 -22.58 -23.34
CA ARG A 99 -9.07 -22.11 -22.03
C ARG A 99 -7.76 -21.35 -22.15
N PHE A 100 -6.80 -21.84 -22.94
CA PHE A 100 -5.53 -21.17 -23.19
C PHE A 100 -5.74 -19.83 -23.87
N GLU A 101 -6.54 -19.75 -24.93
CA GLU A 101 -6.85 -18.47 -25.58
C GLU A 101 -7.50 -17.46 -24.62
N ARG A 102 -8.36 -17.93 -23.70
CA ARG A 102 -8.98 -17.06 -22.69
C ARG A 102 -7.94 -16.56 -21.68
N VAL A 103 -6.98 -17.40 -21.31
CA VAL A 103 -5.88 -17.05 -20.42
C VAL A 103 -4.98 -16.03 -21.10
N ASP A 104 -4.59 -16.23 -22.35
CA ASP A 104 -3.76 -15.30 -23.12
C ASP A 104 -4.43 -13.93 -23.24
N LYS A 105 -5.72 -13.88 -23.61
CA LYS A 105 -6.49 -12.62 -23.64
C LYS A 105 -6.54 -11.92 -22.29
N ARG A 106 -6.57 -12.68 -21.18
CA ARG A 106 -6.56 -12.11 -19.82
C ARG A 106 -5.19 -11.54 -19.48
N PHE A 107 -4.11 -12.20 -19.88
CA PHE A 107 -2.75 -11.68 -19.72
C PHE A 107 -2.54 -10.41 -20.54
N GLU A 108 -2.93 -10.39 -21.82
CA GLU A 108 -2.86 -9.17 -22.65
C GLU A 108 -3.63 -8.00 -22.05
N ALA A 109 -4.83 -8.26 -21.48
CA ALA A 109 -5.62 -7.23 -20.80
C ALA A 109 -4.93 -6.73 -19.52
N MET A 110 -4.28 -7.63 -18.79
CA MET A 110 -3.52 -7.30 -17.59
C MET A 110 -2.29 -6.47 -17.92
N ASP A 111 -1.55 -6.80 -18.98
CA ASP A 111 -0.38 -6.05 -19.45
C ASP A 111 -0.78 -4.62 -19.85
N LYS A 112 -1.85 -4.46 -20.65
CA LYS A 112 -2.40 -3.14 -21.00
C LYS A 112 -2.81 -2.33 -19.77
N HIS A 113 -3.40 -2.99 -18.77
CA HIS A 113 -3.78 -2.33 -17.53
C HIS A 113 -2.56 -1.88 -16.72
N PHE A 114 -1.50 -2.70 -16.65
CA PHE A 114 -0.25 -2.34 -16.01
C PHE A 114 0.46 -1.17 -16.71
N GLU A 115 0.54 -1.19 -18.04
CA GLU A 115 1.09 -0.07 -18.83
C GLU A 115 0.30 1.23 -18.58
N ALA A 116 -1.04 1.16 -18.60
CA ALA A 116 -1.88 2.32 -18.33
C ALA A 116 -1.68 2.86 -16.90
N MET A 117 -1.54 1.98 -15.92
CA MET A 117 -1.27 2.36 -14.53
C MET A 117 0.10 3.02 -14.39
N GLN A 118 1.13 2.50 -15.06
CA GLN A 118 2.47 3.06 -15.04
C GLN A 118 2.49 4.47 -15.65
N VAL A 119 1.88 4.66 -16.81
CA VAL A 119 1.76 5.99 -17.45
C VAL A 119 0.99 6.96 -16.55
N GLN A 120 -0.06 6.51 -15.87
CA GLN A 120 -0.81 7.35 -14.93
C GLN A 120 0.01 7.74 -13.70
N MET A 121 0.80 6.80 -13.16
CA MET A 121 1.74 7.04 -12.06
C MET A 121 2.77 8.09 -12.47
N ASP A 122 3.46 7.89 -13.60
CA ASP A 122 4.48 8.82 -14.10
C ASP A 122 3.91 10.23 -14.28
N LYS A 123 2.73 10.36 -14.89
CA LYS A 123 2.05 11.64 -15.03
C LYS A 123 1.69 12.29 -13.70
N ARG A 124 1.31 11.49 -12.68
CA ARG A 124 1.04 11.99 -11.33
C ARG A 124 2.31 12.46 -10.64
N PHE A 125 3.42 11.74 -10.78
CA PHE A 125 4.72 12.13 -10.24
C PHE A 125 5.20 13.44 -10.89
N GLU A 126 5.16 13.57 -12.21
CA GLU A 126 5.51 14.83 -12.88
C GLU A 126 4.66 16.03 -12.42
N GLN A 127 3.36 15.82 -12.17
CA GLN A 127 2.49 16.86 -11.64
C GLN A 127 2.85 17.24 -10.20
N MET A 128 3.27 16.26 -9.40
CA MET A 128 3.71 16.48 -8.04
C MET A 128 5.03 17.25 -8.02
N ASP A 129 6.00 16.90 -8.87
CA ASP A 129 7.27 17.62 -9.01
C ASP A 129 7.03 19.08 -9.41
N LYS A 130 6.19 19.34 -10.41
CA LYS A 130 5.80 20.70 -10.81
C LYS A 130 5.14 21.49 -9.67
N ARG A 131 4.35 20.84 -8.81
CA ARG A 131 3.74 21.47 -7.64
C ARG A 131 4.79 21.80 -6.57
N PHE A 132 5.76 20.91 -6.34
CA PHE A 132 6.87 21.15 -5.43
C PHE A 132 7.74 22.32 -5.91
N GLU A 133 8.15 22.33 -7.19
CA GLU A 133 8.89 23.47 -7.77
C GLU A 133 8.14 24.80 -7.64
N ALA A 134 6.82 24.79 -7.86
CA ALA A 134 5.99 25.98 -7.70
C ALA A 134 5.89 26.43 -6.23
N MET A 135 5.89 25.48 -5.28
CA MET A 135 5.90 25.76 -3.86
C MET A 135 7.24 26.34 -3.42
N ASP A 136 8.36 25.79 -3.89
CA ASP A 136 9.71 26.30 -3.60
C ASP A 136 9.86 27.73 -4.08
N LYS A 137 9.45 28.04 -5.33
CA LYS A 137 9.44 29.41 -5.86
C LYS A 137 8.58 30.36 -5.01
N ARG A 138 7.45 29.89 -4.48
CA ARG A 138 6.60 30.70 -3.59
C ARG A 138 7.27 30.95 -2.25
N PHE A 139 7.96 29.95 -1.70
CA PHE A 139 8.73 30.10 -0.46
C PHE A 139 9.88 31.08 -0.62
N GLU A 140 10.67 30.96 -1.70
CA GLU A 140 11.73 31.91 -2.04
C GLU A 140 11.18 33.34 -2.17
N ALA A 141 10.08 33.52 -2.92
CA ALA A 141 9.44 34.82 -3.08
C ALA A 141 8.93 35.40 -1.74
N MET A 142 8.40 34.54 -0.86
CA MET A 142 7.95 34.94 0.47
C MET A 142 9.13 35.34 1.37
N GLN A 143 10.24 34.60 1.35
CA GLN A 143 11.47 34.97 2.08
C GLN A 143 11.99 36.33 1.63
N VAL A 144 12.15 36.54 0.32
CA VAL A 144 12.60 37.82 -0.23
C VAL A 144 11.65 38.97 0.17
N GLN A 145 10.34 38.73 0.19
CA GLN A 145 9.37 39.72 0.63
C GLN A 145 9.50 40.03 2.13
N MET A 146 9.71 39.02 2.97
CA MET A 146 9.95 39.21 4.40
C MET A 146 11.23 40.02 4.63
N ASP A 147 12.33 39.65 3.99
CA ASP A 147 13.62 40.36 4.12
C ASP A 147 13.47 41.83 3.76
N LYS A 148 12.83 42.14 2.61
CA LYS A 148 12.54 43.53 2.21
C LYS A 148 11.68 44.27 3.23
N ARG A 149 10.70 43.58 3.83
CA ARG A 149 9.81 44.18 4.83
C ARG A 149 10.55 44.44 6.15
N PHE A 150 11.45 43.55 6.56
CA PHE A 150 12.33 43.74 7.70
C PHE A 150 13.29 44.90 7.48
N GLU A 151 14.00 44.94 6.34
CA GLU A 151 14.86 46.08 5.99
C GLU A 151 14.10 47.42 5.99
N ALA A 152 12.87 47.44 5.46
CA ALA A 152 12.03 48.63 5.48
C ALA A 152 11.62 49.04 6.90
N MET A 153 11.40 48.06 7.78
CA MET A 153 11.10 48.29 9.20
C MET A 153 12.33 48.86 9.93
N ASP A 154 13.52 48.30 9.70
CA ASP A 154 14.77 48.78 10.29
C ASP A 154 15.04 50.23 9.89
N ARG A 155 14.88 50.58 8.60
CA ARG A 155 15.00 51.98 8.14
C ARG A 155 13.99 52.91 8.82
N ARG A 156 12.74 52.45 9.02
CA ARG A 156 11.73 53.24 9.74
C ARG A 156 12.11 53.46 11.20
N PHE A 157 12.65 52.42 11.85
CA PHE A 157 13.16 52.52 13.22
C PHE A 157 14.33 53.50 13.31
N GLU A 158 15.31 53.43 12.41
CA GLU A 158 16.43 54.39 12.38
C GLU A 158 15.95 55.84 12.19
N VAL A 159 15.00 56.08 11.29
CA VAL A 159 14.42 57.41 11.07
C VAL A 159 13.68 57.89 12.32
N MET A 160 12.89 57.02 12.95
CA MET A 160 12.17 57.36 14.19
C MET A 160 13.14 57.68 15.32
N GLN A 161 14.22 56.90 15.47
CA GLN A 161 15.25 57.13 16.48
C GLN A 161 15.95 58.47 16.27
N LYS A 162 16.39 58.78 15.04
CA LYS A 162 16.96 60.09 14.69
C LYS A 162 15.99 61.24 14.95
N GLN A 163 14.69 61.06 14.67
CA GLN A 163 13.67 62.07 14.98
C GLN A 163 13.48 62.26 16.48
N MET A 164 13.50 61.18 17.28
CA MET A 164 13.48 61.29 18.74
C MET A 164 14.71 62.01 19.25
N ASP A 165 15.91 61.61 18.84
CA ASP A 165 17.16 62.24 19.28
C ASP A 165 17.18 63.74 18.94
N ALA A 166 16.72 64.11 17.73
CA ALA A 166 16.60 65.51 17.34
C ALA A 166 15.56 66.27 18.17
N ARG A 167 14.41 65.65 18.49
CA ARG A 167 13.39 66.26 19.36
C ARG A 167 13.90 66.42 20.79
N PHE A 168 14.56 65.41 21.36
CA PHE A 168 15.17 65.50 22.68
C PHE A 168 16.21 66.61 22.72
N GLY A 169 17.13 66.68 21.75
CA GLY A 169 18.09 67.78 21.67
C GLY A 169 17.45 69.17 21.51
N GLN A 170 16.30 69.28 20.85
CA GLN A 170 15.53 70.53 20.82
C GLN A 170 14.90 70.86 22.18
N VAL A 171 14.39 69.87 22.91
CA VAL A 171 13.85 70.03 24.26
C VAL A 171 14.95 70.50 25.22
N ASP A 172 16.13 69.89 25.17
CA ASP A 172 17.28 70.29 25.99
C ASP A 172 17.64 71.76 25.77
N LYS A 173 17.79 72.18 24.51
CA LYS A 173 18.05 73.60 24.17
C LYS A 173 16.95 74.54 24.65
N ARG A 174 15.69 74.10 24.62
CA ARG A 174 14.54 74.88 25.11
C ARG A 174 14.58 75.02 26.62
N PHE A 175 15.00 73.96 27.32
CA PHE A 175 15.24 73.97 28.76
C PHE A 175 16.38 74.91 29.12
N ASP A 176 17.53 74.84 28.43
CA ASP A 176 18.66 75.74 28.64
C ASP A 176 18.25 77.22 28.47
N ALA A 177 17.55 77.53 27.37
CA ALA A 177 17.07 78.88 27.10
C ALA A 177 16.05 79.37 28.13
N MET A 178 15.17 78.49 28.61
CA MET A 178 14.22 78.80 29.67
C MET A 178 14.92 79.05 31.00
N GLN A 179 15.95 78.27 31.33
CA GLN A 179 16.76 78.44 32.53
C GLN A 179 17.50 79.79 32.48
N GLU A 180 18.16 80.11 31.37
CA GLU A 180 18.83 81.40 31.18
C GLU A 180 17.84 82.58 31.27
N GLN A 181 16.64 82.42 30.71
CA GLN A 181 15.58 83.43 30.83
C GLN A 181 15.12 83.60 32.28
N MET A 182 15.00 82.51 33.04
CA MET A 182 14.66 82.56 34.47
C MET A 182 15.76 83.24 35.27
N ASP A 183 17.03 82.91 35.02
CA ASP A 183 18.18 83.54 35.69
C ASP A 183 18.21 85.05 35.44
N LYS A 184 18.06 85.48 34.17
CA LYS A 184 17.97 86.91 33.83
C LYS A 184 16.78 87.60 34.48
N ARG A 185 15.61 86.94 34.54
CA ARG A 185 14.42 87.48 35.22
C ARG A 185 14.65 87.60 36.72
N PHE A 186 15.35 86.63 37.32
CA PHE A 186 15.66 86.62 38.74
C PHE A 186 16.65 87.73 39.09
N GLU A 187 17.74 87.89 38.33
CA GLU A 187 18.68 89.01 38.47
C GLU A 187 17.99 90.37 38.31
N ALA A 188 17.14 90.52 37.28
CA ALA A 188 16.38 91.76 37.08
C ALA A 188 15.41 92.05 38.23
N MET A 189 14.77 91.02 38.78
CA MET A 189 13.89 91.14 39.94
C MET A 189 14.67 91.51 41.21
N GLN A 190 15.83 90.89 41.45
CA GLN A 190 16.72 91.24 42.56
C GLN A 190 17.19 92.69 42.44
N GLY A 191 17.71 93.10 41.28
CA GLY A 191 18.14 94.49 41.05
C GLY A 191 16.98 95.50 41.16
N HIS A 192 15.76 95.13 40.76
CA HIS A 192 14.59 95.97 40.99
C HIS A 192 14.21 96.04 42.49
N MET A 193 14.34 94.94 43.24
CA MET A 193 14.16 94.94 44.69
C MET A 193 15.20 95.82 45.39
N ASP A 194 16.49 95.69 45.05
CA ASP A 194 17.56 96.50 45.63
C ASP A 194 17.31 98.00 45.40
N LYS A 195 16.95 98.39 44.17
CA LYS A 195 16.56 99.78 43.87
C LYS A 195 15.33 100.24 44.64
N ARG A 196 14.35 99.36 44.85
CA ARG A 196 13.18 99.67 45.69
C ARG A 196 13.56 99.84 47.15
N PHE A 197 14.47 99.00 47.68
CA PHE A 197 15.00 99.12 49.03
C PHE A 197 15.78 100.44 49.19
N GLU A 198 16.69 100.79 48.28
CA GLU A 198 17.38 102.08 48.32
C GLU A 198 16.42 103.28 48.26
N ALA A 199 15.40 103.21 47.40
CA ALA A 199 14.38 104.25 47.30
C ALA A 199 13.56 104.36 48.59
N MET A 200 13.32 103.23 49.26
CA MET A 200 12.63 103.16 50.55
C MET A 200 13.51 103.73 51.66
N ASP A 201 14.80 103.39 51.72
CA ASP A 201 15.76 103.94 52.67
C ASP A 201 15.88 105.45 52.52
N LYS A 202 15.98 105.98 51.29
CA LYS A 202 15.97 107.43 51.05
C LYS A 202 14.68 108.10 51.52
N ARG A 203 13.53 107.44 51.37
CA ARG A 203 12.26 107.94 51.89
C ARG A 203 12.25 107.91 53.42
N PHE A 204 12.77 106.86 54.05
CA PHE A 204 12.93 106.78 55.49
C PHE A 204 13.87 107.86 56.03
N ASP A 205 15.01 108.11 55.38
CA ASP A 205 15.93 109.21 55.73
C ASP A 205 15.27 110.58 55.62
N ALA A 206 14.50 110.82 54.56
CA ALA A 206 13.76 112.06 54.38
C ALA A 206 12.68 112.23 55.47
N LEU A 207 12.04 111.12 55.86
CA LEU A 207 11.02 111.10 56.91
C LEU A 207 11.64 111.29 58.30
N ALA A 208 12.80 110.67 58.57
CA ALA A 208 13.59 110.88 59.78
C ALA A 208 14.02 112.33 59.91
N ARG A 209 14.59 112.93 58.84
CA ARG A 209 14.93 114.37 58.82
C ARG A 209 13.72 115.28 59.02
N ARG A 210 12.54 114.88 58.51
CA ARG A 210 11.29 115.62 58.71
C ARG A 210 10.82 115.51 60.16
N ILE A 211 10.91 114.33 60.76
CA ILE A 211 10.61 114.10 62.18
C ILE A 211 11.59 114.88 63.06
N ASP A 212 12.89 114.87 62.80
CA ASP A 212 13.87 115.66 63.55
C ASP A 212 13.55 117.15 63.48
N ARG A 213 13.24 117.66 62.29
CA ARG A 213 12.86 119.07 62.12
C ARG A 213 11.55 119.39 62.83
N PHE A 214 10.54 118.51 62.75
CA PHE A 214 9.32 118.65 63.53
C PHE A 214 9.60 118.61 65.03
N MET A 215 10.51 117.76 65.50
CA MET A 215 10.90 117.64 66.90
C MET A 215 11.59 118.92 67.38
N PHE A 216 12.52 119.49 66.61
CA PHE A 216 13.13 120.78 66.94
C PHE A 216 12.11 121.93 67.02
N TRP A 217 11.16 122.00 66.09
CA TRP A 217 10.14 123.06 66.08
C TRP A 217 9.06 122.86 67.15
N SER A 218 8.61 121.63 67.39
CA SER A 218 7.61 121.34 68.42
C SER A 218 8.17 121.59 69.82
N PHE A 219 9.42 121.20 70.10
CA PHE A 219 10.11 121.51 71.35
C PHE A 219 10.30 123.01 71.54
N GLY A 220 10.63 123.74 70.46
CA GLY A 220 10.73 125.21 70.49
C GLY A 220 9.39 125.87 70.83
N ILE A 221 8.28 125.40 70.25
CA ILE A 221 6.93 125.92 70.50
C ILE A 221 6.42 125.53 71.90
N THR A 222 6.67 124.32 72.39
CA THR A 222 6.28 123.94 73.76
C THR A 222 7.12 124.66 74.81
N ALA A 223 8.41 124.87 74.58
CA ALA A 223 9.25 125.67 75.47
C ALA A 223 8.81 127.14 75.51
N SER A 224 8.41 127.72 74.37
CA SER A 224 7.93 129.11 74.33
C SER A 224 6.51 129.27 74.88
N THR A 225 5.60 128.32 74.66
CA THR A 225 4.30 128.33 75.35
C THR A 225 4.44 128.10 76.86
N ALA A 226 5.34 127.23 77.31
CA ALA A 226 5.64 127.07 78.74
C ALA A 226 6.21 128.37 79.35
N LEU A 227 7.13 129.05 78.66
CA LEU A 227 7.63 130.37 79.07
C LEU A 227 6.50 131.41 79.14
N ILE A 228 5.62 131.47 78.13
CA ILE A 228 4.48 132.39 78.11
C ILE A 228 3.54 132.11 79.28
N VAL A 229 3.16 130.86 79.52
CA VAL A 229 2.31 130.47 80.65
C VAL A 229 2.93 130.86 81.99
N ILE A 230 4.24 130.64 82.16
CA ILE A 230 4.98 131.05 83.37
C ILE A 230 4.96 132.58 83.53
N THR A 231 5.14 133.35 82.45
CA THR A 231 5.10 134.82 82.51
C THR A 231 3.70 135.37 82.77
N VAL A 232 2.65 134.79 82.19
CA VAL A 232 1.25 135.19 82.41
C VAL A 232 0.83 134.88 83.85
N PHE A 233 1.22 133.72 84.39
CA PHE A 233 0.96 133.40 85.81
C PHE A 233 1.69 134.34 86.77
N ARG A 234 2.86 134.86 86.40
CA ARG A 234 3.62 135.81 87.23
C ARG A 234 3.08 137.25 87.14
N ALA A 235 2.31 137.58 86.10
CA ALA A 235 1.83 138.93 85.82
C ALA A 235 0.35 139.18 86.21
N TRP A 236 -0.36 138.18 86.72
CA TRP A 236 -1.75 138.34 87.16
C TRP A 236 -1.85 138.43 88.69
N PRO A 237 -2.12 139.62 89.26
CA PRO A 237 -2.53 139.75 90.64
C PRO A 237 -4.05 139.54 90.78
N VAL A 238 -4.44 138.57 91.59
CA VAL A 238 -5.67 138.61 92.41
C VAL A 238 -5.24 138.37 93.85
#